data_AF-A0A3B7LAC3-F1
#
_entry.id   AF-A0A3B7LAC3-F1
#
_cell.length_a   1.000
_cell.length_b   1.000
_cell.length_c   1.000
_cell.angle_alpha   90.00
_cell.angle_beta   90.00
_cell.angle_gamma   90.00
#
_symmetry.space_group_name_H-M   'P 1'
#
loop_
_entity.id
_entity.type
_entity.pdbx_description
1 polymer ?
#
loop_
_entity_poly.entity_id
_entity_poly.type
_entity_poly.pdbx_seq_one_letter_code
_entity_poly.pdbx_strand_id
1 'polypeptide(L)'
;MLKSSIVEKIEGFFTNGFDQNGPIISPEYKEKVLSLNRSPVYASLRWLQDMDAINDEDMGKFEQVKKCRNTLTHEMLSFASSGVDFDVAEAFDEMVALLRKIEMWWFEHFEMAIDPESYPDDLDLDQVIPGPVWSLQMLIDVSLGPKEEAEKYYDLFVAAADKT
;
A
#
# COMPACT_ATOMS: atom_id res chain seq x y z
N MET A 1 -2.70 -4.85 -2.30
CA MET A 1 -1.69 -4.01 -1.62
C MET A 1 -2.16 -2.57 -1.58
N LEU A 2 -2.01 -1.74 -2.63
CA LEU A 2 -2.44 -0.32 -2.58
C LEU A 2 -3.90 -0.10 -2.17
N LYS A 3 -4.86 -0.82 -2.78
CA LYS A 3 -6.28 -0.70 -2.39
C LYS A 3 -6.52 -1.04 -0.92
N SER A 4 -5.83 -2.05 -0.39
CA SER A 4 -5.95 -2.48 1.00
C SER A 4 -5.39 -1.41 1.95
N SER A 5 -4.25 -0.80 1.60
CA SER A 5 -3.69 0.34 2.34
C SER A 5 -4.59 1.58 2.31
N ILE A 6 -5.34 1.79 1.23
CA ILE A 6 -6.30 2.89 1.10
C ILE A 6 -7.59 2.61 1.88
N VAL A 7 -8.16 1.41 1.78
CA VAL A 7 -9.52 1.13 2.31
C VAL A 7 -9.48 0.33 3.60
N GLU A 8 -8.83 -0.83 3.58
CA GLU A 8 -8.90 -1.82 4.67
C GLU A 8 -8.17 -1.32 5.93
N LYS A 9 -7.08 -0.57 5.80
CA LYS A 9 -6.42 0.05 6.97
C LYS A 9 -7.32 1.07 7.67
N ILE A 10 -8.04 1.90 6.91
CA ILE A 10 -8.99 2.87 7.49
C ILE A 10 -10.15 2.11 8.16
N GLU A 11 -10.68 1.08 7.51
CA GLU A 11 -11.71 0.22 8.11
C GLU A 11 -11.24 -0.42 9.43
N GLY A 12 -9.99 -0.91 9.46
CA GLY A 12 -9.34 -1.41 10.67
C GLY A 12 -9.19 -0.34 11.75
N PHE A 13 -8.83 0.89 11.39
CA PHE A 13 -8.75 2.02 12.32
C PHE A 13 -10.10 2.35 12.97
N PHE A 14 -11.21 2.18 12.24
CA PHE A 14 -12.56 2.35 12.76
C PHE A 14 -13.17 1.05 13.35
N THR A 15 -12.39 0.01 13.59
CA THR A 15 -12.88 -1.26 14.15
C THR A 15 -12.84 -1.22 15.69
N ASN A 16 -13.99 -1.49 16.32
CA ASN A 16 -14.17 -1.51 17.76
C ASN A 16 -14.45 -2.94 18.27
N GLY A 17 -13.43 -3.78 18.24
CA GLY A 17 -13.48 -5.16 18.73
C GLY A 17 -13.95 -6.18 17.68
N PHE A 18 -14.21 -7.40 18.15
CA PHE A 18 -14.53 -8.57 17.33
C PHE A 18 -15.68 -9.37 17.94
N ASP A 19 -16.54 -9.93 17.10
CA ASP A 19 -17.56 -10.91 17.47
C ASP A 19 -17.44 -12.20 16.65
N GLN A 20 -18.41 -13.11 16.81
CA GLN A 20 -18.49 -14.38 16.08
C GLN A 20 -18.62 -14.23 14.55
N ASN A 21 -18.91 -13.03 14.05
CA ASN A 21 -19.03 -12.69 12.64
C ASN A 21 -17.83 -11.91 12.10
N GLY A 22 -16.87 -11.53 12.95
CA GLY A 22 -15.64 -10.84 12.57
C GLY A 22 -15.48 -9.46 13.22
N PRO A 23 -14.76 -8.53 12.59
CA PRO A 23 -14.52 -7.18 13.13
C PRO A 23 -15.81 -6.37 13.22
N ILE A 24 -15.99 -5.66 14.34
CA ILE A 24 -17.13 -4.76 14.55
C ILE A 24 -16.73 -3.35 14.10
N ILE A 25 -17.14 -2.97 12.88
CA ILE A 25 -16.83 -1.65 12.32
C ILE A 25 -17.74 -0.59 12.98
N SER A 26 -17.12 0.46 13.51
CA SER A 26 -17.82 1.59 14.11
C SER A 26 -18.72 2.31 13.10
N PRO A 27 -19.92 2.77 13.49
CA PRO A 27 -20.75 3.66 12.65
C PRO A 27 -20.00 4.90 12.17
N GLU A 28 -18.98 5.35 12.90
CA GLU A 28 -18.12 6.47 12.52
C GLU A 28 -17.41 6.27 11.18
N TYR A 29 -17.09 5.03 10.78
CA TYR A 29 -16.51 4.77 9.46
C TYR A 29 -17.46 5.23 8.35
N LYS A 30 -18.75 4.97 8.52
CA LYS A 30 -19.77 5.38 7.56
C LYS A 30 -19.94 6.90 7.54
N GLU A 31 -19.95 7.53 8.70
CA GLU A 31 -20.19 8.96 8.85
C GLU A 31 -19.01 9.82 8.45
N LYS A 32 -17.78 9.41 8.79
CA LYS A 32 -16.55 10.18 8.58
C LYS A 32 -15.81 9.81 7.30
N VAL A 33 -15.97 8.58 6.79
CA VAL A 33 -15.26 8.12 5.59
C VAL A 33 -16.24 7.91 4.44
N LEU A 34 -17.15 6.93 4.53
CA LEU A 34 -17.99 6.54 3.39
C LEU A 34 -19.00 7.61 2.95
N SER A 35 -19.24 8.64 3.77
CA SER A 35 -20.08 9.78 3.42
C SER A 35 -19.40 10.73 2.41
N LEU A 36 -18.07 10.71 2.32
CA LEU A 36 -17.27 11.63 1.50
C LEU A 36 -17.38 11.33 0.00
N ASN A 37 -17.67 10.08 -0.37
CA ASN A 37 -17.87 9.69 -1.76
C ASN A 37 -18.68 8.39 -1.88
N ARG A 38 -19.41 8.22 -2.99
CA ARG A 38 -20.14 6.98 -3.29
C ARG A 38 -19.21 5.77 -3.48
N SER A 39 -18.01 5.99 -3.98
CA SER A 39 -17.00 4.94 -4.13
C SER A 39 -16.18 4.85 -2.84
N PRO A 40 -16.12 3.67 -2.17
CA PRO A 40 -15.33 3.51 -0.96
C PRO A 40 -13.87 3.90 -1.13
N VAL A 41 -13.27 3.60 -2.29
CA VAL A 41 -11.87 3.97 -2.58
C VAL A 41 -11.69 5.49 -2.59
N TYR A 42 -12.57 6.23 -3.27
CA TYR A 42 -12.49 7.69 -3.30
C TYR A 42 -12.87 8.35 -1.98
N ALA A 43 -13.77 7.71 -1.23
CA ALA A 43 -14.15 8.17 0.10
C ALA A 43 -12.94 8.06 1.05
N SER A 44 -12.24 6.92 1.00
CA SER A 44 -10.99 6.68 1.72
C SER A 44 -9.85 7.59 1.29
N LEU A 45 -9.65 7.81 -0.03
CA LEU A 45 -8.65 8.76 -0.52
C LEU A 45 -8.95 10.18 -0.05
N ARG A 46 -10.23 10.58 -0.06
CA ARG A 46 -10.62 11.89 0.45
C ARG A 46 -10.35 12.02 1.95
N TRP A 47 -10.63 10.98 2.72
CA TRP A 47 -10.31 10.94 4.14
C TRP A 47 -8.80 11.03 4.40
N LEU A 48 -7.98 10.28 3.65
CA LEU A 48 -6.51 10.37 3.74
C LEU A 48 -6.01 11.78 3.40
N GLN A 49 -6.64 12.45 2.43
CA GLN A 49 -6.33 13.83 2.10
C GLN A 49 -6.74 14.79 3.22
N ASP A 50 -7.93 14.62 3.81
CA ASP A 50 -8.40 15.43 4.95
C ASP A 50 -7.54 15.20 6.22
N MET A 51 -6.77 14.10 6.27
CA MET A 51 -5.77 13.79 7.31
C MET A 51 -4.34 14.20 6.93
N ASP A 52 -4.15 14.94 5.82
CA ASP A 52 -2.86 15.36 5.27
C ASP A 52 -1.88 14.21 4.92
N ALA A 53 -2.38 12.96 4.81
CA ALA A 53 -1.57 11.81 4.44
C ALA A 53 -1.18 11.83 2.95
N ILE A 54 -2.06 12.38 2.11
CA ILE A 54 -1.87 12.55 0.67
C ILE A 54 -2.37 13.93 0.24
N ASN A 55 -1.92 14.42 -0.91
CA ASN A 55 -2.28 15.73 -1.46
C ASN A 55 -2.91 15.62 -2.87
N ASP A 56 -3.24 16.76 -3.48
CA ASP A 56 -3.84 16.79 -4.82
C ASP A 56 -2.93 16.20 -5.92
N GLU A 57 -1.61 16.30 -5.78
CA GLU A 57 -0.65 15.69 -6.71
C GLU A 57 -0.72 14.16 -6.62
N ASP A 58 -0.79 13.61 -5.40
CA ASP A 58 -0.96 12.17 -5.18
C ASP A 58 -2.29 11.66 -5.75
N MET A 59 -3.35 12.47 -5.66
CA MET A 59 -4.64 12.16 -6.29
C MET A 59 -4.52 12.10 -7.81
N GLY A 60 -3.73 13.00 -8.42
CA GLY A 60 -3.40 12.96 -9.84
C GLY A 60 -2.69 11.67 -10.24
N LYS A 61 -1.65 11.30 -9.49
CA LYS A 61 -0.90 10.03 -9.66
C LYS A 61 -1.84 8.82 -9.53
N PHE A 62 -2.72 8.81 -8.53
CA PHE A 62 -3.70 7.74 -8.39
C PHE A 62 -4.60 7.58 -9.63
N GLU A 63 -5.07 8.68 -10.23
CA GLU A 63 -5.85 8.62 -11.47
C GLU A 63 -5.05 8.08 -12.66
N GLN A 64 -3.77 8.46 -12.78
CA GLN A 64 -2.86 7.94 -13.80
C GLN A 64 -2.68 6.43 -13.66
N VAL A 65 -2.33 5.95 -12.46
CA VAL A 65 -2.22 4.53 -12.10
C VAL A 65 -3.51 3.78 -12.43
N LYS A 66 -4.65 4.31 -12.01
CA LYS A 66 -5.96 3.70 -12.25
C LYS A 66 -6.27 3.61 -13.75
N LYS A 67 -5.99 4.67 -14.51
CA LYS A 67 -6.20 4.69 -15.97
C LYS A 67 -5.34 3.63 -16.66
N CYS A 68 -4.05 3.59 -16.33
CA CYS A 68 -3.11 2.56 -16.80
C CYS A 68 -3.64 1.15 -16.53
N ARG A 69 -4.01 0.85 -15.28
CA ARG A 69 -4.57 -0.46 -14.89
C ARG A 69 -5.84 -0.82 -15.65
N ASN A 70 -6.74 0.14 -15.84
CA ASN A 70 -7.98 -0.10 -16.58
C ASN A 70 -7.70 -0.42 -18.05
N THR A 71 -6.81 0.34 -18.70
CA THR A 71 -6.37 0.06 -20.07
C THR A 71 -5.75 -1.33 -20.17
N LEU A 72 -4.82 -1.68 -19.28
CA LEU A 72 -4.23 -3.03 -19.24
C LEU A 72 -5.30 -4.12 -19.09
N THR A 73 -6.31 -3.90 -18.26
CA THR A 73 -7.38 -4.89 -18.03
C THR A 73 -8.24 -5.11 -19.28
N HIS A 74 -8.55 -4.06 -20.03
CA HIS A 74 -9.43 -4.13 -21.20
C HIS A 74 -8.70 -4.43 -22.51
N GLU A 75 -7.43 -4.04 -22.61
CA GLU A 75 -6.69 -4.00 -23.86
C GLU A 75 -5.38 -4.81 -23.78
N MET A 76 -5.22 -5.72 -22.82
CA MET A 76 -3.97 -6.48 -22.58
C MET A 76 -3.39 -7.13 -23.85
N LEU A 77 -4.25 -7.73 -24.68
CA LEU A 77 -3.83 -8.37 -25.94
C LEU A 77 -3.41 -7.33 -27.00
N SER A 78 -4.11 -6.20 -27.04
CA SER A 78 -3.75 -5.07 -27.91
C SER A 78 -2.41 -4.47 -27.49
N PHE A 79 -2.22 -4.31 -26.18
CA PHE A 79 -0.97 -3.86 -25.58
C PHE A 79 0.21 -4.75 -25.97
N ALA A 80 0.09 -6.07 -25.77
CA ALA A 80 1.17 -7.02 -26.08
C ALA A 80 1.51 -7.10 -27.58
N SER A 81 0.56 -6.78 -28.47
CA SER A 81 0.73 -6.90 -29.92
C SER A 81 1.16 -5.60 -30.60
N SER A 82 0.67 -4.46 -30.12
CA SER A 82 0.75 -3.18 -30.82
C SER A 82 1.52 -2.12 -30.04
N GLY A 83 1.79 -2.37 -28.76
CA GLY A 83 2.17 -1.33 -27.82
C GLY A 83 1.01 -0.35 -27.57
N VAL A 84 1.23 0.56 -26.62
CA VAL A 84 0.32 1.65 -26.26
C VAL A 84 1.18 2.85 -25.85
N ASP A 85 0.55 4.03 -25.87
CA ASP A 85 1.19 5.31 -25.58
C ASP A 85 1.24 5.63 -24.07
N PHE A 86 1.25 4.62 -23.20
CA PHE A 86 1.35 4.83 -21.75
C PHE A 86 2.58 4.10 -21.19
N ASP A 87 3.29 4.77 -20.28
CA ASP A 87 4.45 4.22 -19.60
C ASP A 87 3.98 3.37 -18.41
N VAL A 88 4.05 2.04 -18.57
CA VAL A 88 3.69 1.07 -17.52
C VAL A 88 4.65 1.18 -16.34
N ALA A 89 5.93 1.45 -16.59
CA ALA A 89 6.95 1.52 -15.56
C ALA A 89 6.73 2.76 -14.70
N GLU A 90 6.49 3.92 -15.32
CA GLU A 90 6.15 5.15 -14.60
C GLU A 90 4.89 4.97 -13.73
N ALA A 91 3.82 4.40 -14.28
CA ALA A 91 2.61 4.13 -13.52
C ALA A 91 2.83 3.11 -12.37
N PHE A 92 3.73 2.15 -12.55
CA PHE A 92 4.10 1.22 -11.48
C PHE A 92 4.87 1.93 -10.37
N ASP A 93 5.85 2.76 -10.71
CA ASP A 93 6.64 3.53 -9.76
C ASP A 93 5.76 4.51 -8.97
N GLU A 94 4.84 5.20 -9.63
CA GLU A 94 3.84 6.06 -8.98
C GLU A 94 2.96 5.29 -7.99
N MET A 95 2.53 4.08 -8.36
CA MET A 95 1.74 3.21 -7.48
C MET A 95 2.53 2.82 -6.23
N VAL A 96 3.81 2.45 -6.38
CA VAL A 96 4.69 2.07 -5.28
C VAL A 96 5.00 3.28 -4.38
N ALA A 97 5.26 4.45 -4.96
CA ALA A 97 5.49 5.68 -4.22
C ALA A 97 4.27 6.06 -3.39
N LEU A 98 3.06 5.97 -3.96
CA LEU A 98 1.82 6.24 -3.24
C LEU A 98 1.57 5.23 -2.11
N LEU A 99 1.83 3.94 -2.36
CA LEU A 99 1.77 2.91 -1.33
C LEU A 99 2.73 3.23 -0.18
N ARG A 100 4.00 3.52 -0.47
CA ARG A 100 5.00 3.87 0.55
C ARG A 100 4.56 5.08 1.36
N LYS A 101 4.08 6.14 0.71
CA LYS A 101 3.63 7.37 1.38
C LYS A 101 2.50 7.10 2.37
N ILE A 102 1.46 6.38 1.95
CA ILE A 102 0.33 6.04 2.82
C ILE A 102 0.79 5.15 3.98
N GLU A 103 1.63 4.16 3.72
CA GLU A 103 2.13 3.26 4.76
C GLU A 103 3.03 3.98 5.78
N MET A 104 3.92 4.86 5.35
CA MET A 104 4.76 5.67 6.23
C MET A 104 3.93 6.62 7.07
N TRP A 105 2.88 7.23 6.51
CA TRP A 105 1.98 8.07 7.30
C TRP A 105 1.33 7.31 8.46
N TRP A 106 0.84 6.08 8.21
CA TRP A 106 0.32 5.21 9.27
C TRP A 106 1.37 4.86 10.32
N PHE A 107 2.58 4.54 9.88
CA PHE A 107 3.69 4.23 10.77
C PHE A 107 4.00 5.40 11.71
N GLU A 108 4.19 6.60 11.15
CA GLU A 108 4.57 7.79 11.92
C GLU A 108 3.44 8.29 12.84
N HIS A 109 2.20 8.34 12.34
CA HIS A 109 1.09 9.00 13.05
C HIS A 109 0.29 8.05 13.94
N PHE A 110 0.50 6.74 13.81
CA PHE A 110 -0.23 5.74 14.57
C PHE A 110 0.71 4.77 15.28
N GLU A 111 1.51 3.99 14.55
CA GLU A 111 2.33 2.93 15.15
C GLU A 111 3.37 3.52 16.13
N MET A 112 4.18 4.47 15.67
CA MET A 112 5.14 5.19 16.51
C MET A 112 4.48 6.09 17.55
N ALA A 113 3.35 6.71 17.22
CA ALA A 113 2.66 7.61 18.14
C ALA A 113 2.02 6.87 19.33
N ILE A 114 1.64 5.61 19.15
CA ILE A 114 1.04 4.77 20.19
C ILE A 114 2.09 4.22 21.14
N ASP A 115 3.24 3.78 20.61
CA ASP A 115 4.31 3.16 21.41
C ASP A 115 5.69 3.65 20.99
N PRO A 116 6.03 4.91 21.28
CA PRO A 116 7.30 5.50 20.84
C PRO A 116 8.52 4.83 21.49
N GLU A 117 8.37 4.25 22.68
CA GLU A 117 9.45 3.60 23.43
C GLU A 117 9.93 2.28 22.78
N SER A 118 9.11 1.69 21.89
CA SER A 118 9.48 0.49 21.13
C SER A 118 10.46 0.76 19.98
N TYR A 119 10.79 2.03 19.71
CA TYR A 119 11.66 2.44 18.61
C TYR A 119 12.95 3.09 19.12
N PRO A 120 14.09 2.95 18.40
CA PRO A 120 15.32 3.67 18.74
C PRO A 120 15.13 5.19 18.71
N ASP A 121 15.76 5.90 19.66
CA ASP A 121 15.73 7.37 19.73
C ASP A 121 16.29 8.05 18.46
N ASP A 122 17.19 7.37 17.74
CA ASP A 122 17.86 7.82 16.52
C ASP A 122 17.31 7.16 15.24
N LEU A 123 16.07 6.65 15.28
CA LEU A 123 15.43 6.03 14.13
C LEU A 123 15.40 7.00 12.93
N ASP A 124 16.10 6.61 11.85
CA ASP A 124 16.02 7.28 10.57
C ASP A 124 14.81 6.77 9.77
N LEU A 125 13.77 7.62 9.65
CA LEU A 125 12.55 7.31 8.91
C LEU A 125 12.80 7.02 7.42
N ASP A 126 13.87 7.57 6.84
CA ASP A 126 14.20 7.31 5.44
C ASP A 126 14.66 5.86 5.21
N GLN A 127 15.19 5.20 6.23
CA GLN A 127 15.60 3.79 6.19
C GLN A 127 14.44 2.82 6.45
N VAL A 128 13.28 3.32 6.89
CA VAL A 128 12.12 2.47 7.16
C VAL A 128 11.55 1.97 5.82
N ILE A 129 11.29 0.67 5.74
CA ILE A 129 10.63 0.04 4.60
C ILE A 129 9.34 -0.59 5.09
N PRO A 130 8.17 -0.06 4.68
CA PRO A 130 6.90 -0.66 5.04
C PRO A 130 6.76 -2.08 4.52
N GLY A 131 6.17 -2.97 5.32
CA GLY A 131 6.00 -4.39 5.00
C GLY A 131 5.35 -4.65 3.62
N PRO A 132 4.30 -3.91 3.20
CA PRO A 132 3.74 -4.04 1.86
C PRO A 132 4.72 -3.65 0.74
N VAL A 133 5.54 -2.61 0.94
CA VAL A 133 6.55 -2.21 -0.06
C VAL A 133 7.65 -3.27 -0.15
N TRP A 134 8.13 -3.76 1.00
CA TRP A 134 9.12 -4.85 1.06
C TRP A 134 8.62 -6.12 0.37
N SER A 135 7.37 -6.49 0.63
CA SER A 135 6.75 -7.68 0.04
C SER A 135 6.65 -7.57 -1.48
N LEU A 136 6.37 -6.38 -2.01
CA LEU A 136 6.36 -6.15 -3.46
C LEU A 136 7.77 -6.25 -4.05
N GLN A 137 8.79 -5.69 -3.38
CA GLN A 137 10.18 -5.82 -3.81
C GLN A 137 10.63 -7.28 -3.88
N MET A 138 10.33 -8.07 -2.84
CA MET A 138 10.63 -9.51 -2.83
C MET A 138 9.98 -10.23 -4.03
N LEU A 139 8.72 -9.91 -4.35
CA LEU A 139 8.04 -10.50 -5.52
C LEU A 139 8.74 -10.13 -6.83
N ILE A 140 9.22 -8.88 -6.97
CA ILE A 140 9.97 -8.43 -8.15
C ILE A 140 11.30 -9.18 -8.25
N ASP A 141 12.07 -9.22 -7.18
CA ASP A 141 13.40 -9.86 -7.17
C ASP A 141 13.31 -11.35 -7.47
N VAL A 142 12.33 -12.05 -6.90
CA VAL A 142 12.11 -13.48 -7.15
C VAL A 142 11.63 -13.73 -8.59
N SER A 143 10.79 -12.85 -9.14
CA SER A 143 10.17 -13.09 -10.45
C SER A 143 11.04 -12.64 -11.63
N LEU A 144 11.80 -11.55 -11.45
CA LEU A 144 12.51 -10.84 -12.53
C LEU A 144 14.00 -10.65 -12.23
N GLY A 145 14.45 -10.90 -10.99
CA GLY A 145 15.84 -10.72 -10.59
C GLY A 145 16.76 -11.85 -11.09
N PRO A 146 18.08 -11.65 -10.98
CA PRO A 146 19.05 -12.70 -11.22
C PRO A 146 18.88 -13.81 -10.19
N LYS A 147 19.33 -15.03 -10.55
CA LYS A 147 19.17 -16.22 -9.72
C LYS A 147 19.72 -16.01 -8.31
N GLU A 148 20.87 -15.35 -8.17
CA GLU A 148 21.47 -15.09 -6.87
C GLU A 148 20.56 -14.24 -5.95
N GLU A 149 19.86 -13.23 -6.48
CA GLU A 149 18.97 -12.37 -5.68
C GLU A 149 17.67 -13.09 -5.34
N ALA A 150 17.13 -13.91 -6.24
CA ALA A 150 15.94 -14.71 -5.98
C ALA A 150 16.18 -15.78 -4.90
N GLU A 151 17.33 -16.47 -4.93
CA GLU A 151 17.67 -17.53 -3.97
C GLU A 151 17.99 -17.00 -2.57
N LYS A 152 18.51 -15.78 -2.46
CA LYS A 152 18.84 -15.12 -1.19
C LYS A 152 17.71 -15.15 -0.16
N TYR A 153 16.47 -14.91 -0.58
CA TYR A 153 15.31 -14.94 0.33
C TYR A 153 15.03 -16.33 0.89
N TYR A 154 15.15 -17.36 0.06
CA TYR A 154 14.97 -18.75 0.47
C TYR A 154 16.10 -19.20 1.40
N ASP A 155 17.34 -18.88 1.06
CA ASP A 155 18.51 -19.24 1.88
C ASP A 155 18.45 -18.61 3.27
N LEU A 156 18.05 -17.33 3.34
CA LEU A 156 17.83 -16.65 4.62
C LEU A 156 16.73 -17.32 5.45
N PHE A 157 15.64 -17.75 4.81
CA PHE A 157 14.54 -18.44 5.48
C PHE A 157 14.98 -19.81 6.04
N VAL A 158 15.67 -20.62 5.25
CA VAL A 158 16.20 -21.93 5.69
C VAL A 158 17.21 -21.77 6.83
N ALA A 159 18.15 -20.83 6.70
CA ALA A 159 19.15 -20.57 7.73
C ALA A 159 18.55 -20.04 9.05
N ALA A 160 17.39 -19.39 9.00
CA ALA A 160 16.65 -18.98 10.19
C ALA A 160 15.90 -20.16 10.84
N ALA A 161 15.29 -21.02 10.03
CA ALA A 161 14.57 -22.21 10.52
C ALA A 161 15.49 -23.18 11.28
N ASP A 162 16.74 -23.35 10.82
CA ASP A 162 17.74 -24.20 11.47
C ASP A 162 18.22 -23.66 12.84
N LYS A 163 17.89 -22.40 13.19
CA LYS A 163 18.26 -21.76 14.47
C LYS A 163 17.15 -21.80 15.53
N THR A 164 15.98 -22.32 15.20
CA THR A 164 14.80 -22.47 16.07
C THR A 164 14.57 -23.92 16.45
#